data_AF-A0A523UM01-F1
#
_entry.id   AF-A0A523UM01-F1
#
_cell.length_a   1.000
_cell.length_b   1.000
_cell.length_c   1.000
_cell.angle_alpha   90.00
_cell.angle_beta   90.00
_cell.angle_gamma   90.00
#
_symmetry.space_group_name_H-M   'P 1'
#
loop_
_entity.id
_entity.type
_entity.pdbx_description
1 polymer ?
#
loop_
_entity_poly.entity_id
_entity_poly.type
_entity_poly.pdbx_seq_one_letter_code
_entity_poly.pdbx_strand_id
1 'polypeptide(L)'
;MSKRKGRVFLTAFLLGTVVLLLIGGVAFVTFSQEGEPAMPEIAGITVDDVQVNGCVDCHYKESDERDYRLSTSLGELVEEGKHPDVSAMVNTIPDDCVMCHSEQMAEGMGTEPLGPMMHKIHLVGGAENHFIAGYQGQCTHCHGFNEETGGFSIKSGEEG
;
A
#
# COMPACT_ATOMS: atom_id res chain seq x y z
N MET A 1 -27.73 -61.01 41.49
CA MET A 1 -27.84 -59.53 41.51
C MET A 1 -26.61 -58.77 40.96
N SER A 2 -25.61 -59.42 40.34
CA SER A 2 -24.37 -58.74 39.88
C SER A 2 -24.43 -58.10 38.48
N LYS A 3 -25.19 -58.67 37.53
CA LYS A 3 -25.25 -58.20 36.12
C LYS A 3 -25.89 -56.80 35.89
N ARG A 4 -26.70 -56.30 36.83
CA ARG A 4 -27.42 -55.02 36.66
C ARG A 4 -26.53 -53.80 36.93
N LYS A 5 -25.56 -53.91 37.85
CA LYS A 5 -24.64 -52.81 38.19
C LYS A 5 -23.60 -52.56 37.08
N GLY A 6 -23.10 -53.62 36.43
CA GLY A 6 -22.15 -53.49 35.32
C GLY A 6 -22.75 -52.81 34.08
N ARG A 7 -24.04 -53.04 33.78
CA ARG A 7 -24.72 -52.38 32.65
C ARG A 7 -24.88 -50.87 32.86
N VAL A 8 -25.22 -50.44 34.08
CA VAL A 8 -25.41 -49.02 34.41
C VAL A 8 -24.08 -48.25 34.34
N PHE A 9 -22.99 -48.84 34.82
CA PHE A 9 -21.65 -48.24 34.72
C PHE A 9 -21.18 -48.13 33.26
N LEU A 10 -21.43 -49.15 32.43
CA LEU A 10 -21.02 -49.14 31.02
C LEU A 10 -21.80 -48.09 30.21
N THR A 11 -23.10 -47.91 30.47
CA THR A 11 -23.92 -46.88 29.82
C THR A 11 -23.55 -45.46 30.26
N ALA A 12 -23.23 -45.25 31.54
CA ALA A 12 -22.79 -43.94 32.03
C ALA A 12 -21.42 -43.55 31.47
N PHE A 13 -20.50 -44.52 31.33
CA PHE A 13 -19.18 -44.30 30.73
C PHE A 13 -19.27 -44.00 29.23
N LEU A 14 -20.13 -44.72 28.49
CA LEU A 14 -20.40 -44.47 27.07
C LEU A 14 -21.09 -43.11 26.83
N LEU A 15 -22.03 -42.70 27.68
CA LEU A 15 -22.63 -41.37 27.60
C LEU A 15 -21.61 -40.26 27.90
N GLY A 16 -20.74 -40.45 28.89
CA GLY A 16 -19.68 -39.51 29.23
C GLY A 16 -18.68 -39.31 28.08
N THR A 17 -18.25 -40.39 27.42
CA THR A 17 -17.34 -40.30 26.27
C THR A 17 -17.99 -39.70 25.03
N VAL A 18 -19.26 -40.00 24.75
CA VAL A 18 -20.00 -39.37 23.64
C VAL A 18 -20.16 -37.87 23.89
N VAL A 19 -20.48 -37.44 25.11
CA VAL A 19 -20.57 -36.01 25.44
C VAL A 19 -19.21 -35.30 25.33
N LEU A 20 -18.12 -35.93 25.79
CA LEU A 20 -16.76 -35.40 25.64
C LEU A 20 -16.33 -35.28 24.17
N LEU A 21 -16.68 -36.26 23.33
CA LEU A 21 -16.41 -36.22 21.88
C LEU A 21 -17.23 -35.14 21.16
N LEU A 22 -18.48 -34.91 21.58
CA LEU A 22 -19.31 -33.84 21.02
C LEU A 22 -18.77 -32.45 21.40
N ILE A 23 -18.33 -32.25 22.65
CA ILE A 23 -17.73 -30.97 23.09
C ILE A 23 -16.38 -30.74 22.39
N GLY A 24 -15.53 -31.77 22.29
CA GLY A 24 -14.26 -31.69 21.57
C GLY A 24 -14.43 -31.43 20.07
N GLY A 25 -15.46 -32.02 19.45
CA GLY A 25 -15.81 -31.80 18.05
C GLY A 25 -16.25 -30.35 17.77
N VAL A 26 -17.07 -29.75 18.65
CA VAL A 26 -17.49 -28.35 18.51
C VAL A 26 -16.30 -27.39 18.64
N ALA A 27 -15.41 -27.63 19.60
CA ALA A 27 -14.20 -26.81 19.77
C ALA A 27 -13.23 -26.89 18.56
N PHE A 28 -13.15 -28.06 17.92
CA PHE A 28 -12.33 -28.24 16.72
C PHE A 28 -12.91 -27.51 15.49
N VAL A 29 -14.24 -27.55 15.31
CA VAL A 29 -14.92 -26.85 14.20
C VAL A 29 -14.81 -25.32 14.34
N THR A 30 -14.85 -24.78 15.56
CA THR A 30 -14.66 -23.33 15.78
C THR A 30 -13.23 -22.85 15.52
N PHE A 31 -12.23 -23.72 15.67
CA PHE A 31 -10.83 -23.37 15.40
C PHE A 31 -10.46 -23.47 13.92
N SER A 32 -11.18 -24.29 13.13
CA SER A 32 -10.98 -24.40 11.68
C SER A 32 -11.80 -23.39 10.85
N GLN A 33 -12.56 -22.50 11.48
CA GLN A 33 -13.26 -21.39 10.82
C GLN A 33 -12.48 -20.07 10.88
N GLU A 34 -11.15 -20.12 10.89
CA GLU A 34 -10.36 -18.99 10.46
C GLU A 34 -10.64 -18.84 8.96
N GLY A 35 -11.58 -17.95 8.61
CA GLY A 35 -12.00 -17.68 7.23
C GLY A 35 -10.77 -17.42 6.35
N GLU A 36 -10.87 -17.80 5.07
CA GLU A 36 -9.79 -17.57 4.13
C GLU A 36 -9.25 -16.14 4.27
N PRO A 37 -7.92 -15.96 4.38
CA PRO A 37 -7.36 -14.63 4.54
C PRO A 37 -7.85 -13.77 3.39
N ALA A 38 -8.49 -12.65 3.72
CA ALA A 38 -8.98 -11.71 2.72
C ALA A 38 -7.80 -11.32 1.82
N MET A 39 -8.03 -11.35 0.51
CA MET A 39 -7.04 -10.89 -0.47
C MET A 39 -6.64 -9.46 -0.13
N PRO A 40 -5.33 -9.13 -0.07
CA PRO A 40 -4.91 -7.76 0.16
C PRO A 40 -5.46 -6.84 -0.93
N GLU A 41 -5.98 -5.69 -0.53
CA GLU A 41 -6.41 -4.63 -1.44
C GLU A 41 -5.19 -3.87 -1.94
N ILE A 42 -4.87 -4.04 -3.23
CA ILE A 42 -3.75 -3.43 -3.93
C ILE A 42 -4.36 -2.72 -5.13
N ALA A 43 -4.33 -1.39 -5.12
CA ALA A 43 -4.88 -0.56 -6.18
C ALA A 43 -4.28 -0.95 -7.55
N GLY A 44 -5.15 -1.18 -8.53
CA GLY A 44 -4.77 -1.58 -9.88
C GLY A 44 -4.40 -3.05 -10.06
N ILE A 45 -4.54 -3.89 -9.03
CA ILE A 45 -4.30 -5.34 -9.09
C ILE A 45 -5.49 -6.13 -8.53
N THR A 46 -5.91 -5.86 -7.29
CA THR A 46 -7.02 -6.58 -6.64
C THR A 46 -8.24 -5.70 -6.41
N VAL A 47 -8.09 -4.39 -6.53
CA VAL A 47 -9.16 -3.38 -6.47
C VAL A 47 -8.91 -2.30 -7.52
N ASP A 48 -9.95 -1.52 -7.85
CA ASP A 48 -9.84 -0.40 -8.79
C ASP A 48 -8.77 0.60 -8.33
N ASP A 49 -8.02 1.10 -9.30
CA ASP A 49 -7.01 2.12 -9.08
C ASP A 49 -7.63 3.51 -9.12
N VAL A 50 -7.60 4.20 -7.98
CA VAL A 50 -8.11 5.57 -7.87
C VAL A 50 -7.00 6.62 -7.97
N GLN A 51 -5.73 6.21 -8.08
CA GLN A 51 -4.57 7.08 -8.30
C GLN A 51 -3.96 6.82 -9.68
N VAL A 52 -4.77 6.91 -10.74
CA VAL A 52 -4.35 6.54 -12.11
C VAL A 52 -3.25 7.44 -12.70
N ASN A 53 -3.14 8.68 -12.26
CA ASN A 53 -2.14 9.66 -12.68
C ASN A 53 -0.97 9.80 -11.69
N GLY A 54 -1.02 9.07 -10.56
CA GLY A 54 0.08 9.00 -9.59
C GLY A 54 0.28 10.32 -8.85
N CYS A 55 1.39 11.00 -9.11
CA CYS A 55 1.83 12.19 -8.38
C CYS A 55 0.72 13.23 -8.24
N VAL A 56 0.07 13.57 -9.34
CA VAL A 56 -0.90 14.67 -9.44
C VAL A 56 -2.28 14.33 -8.85
N ASP A 57 -2.56 13.05 -8.54
CA ASP A 57 -3.80 12.67 -7.86
C ASP A 57 -3.77 13.00 -6.36
N CYS A 58 -2.57 13.18 -5.78
CA CYS A 58 -2.38 13.62 -4.40
C CYS A 58 -1.81 15.05 -4.33
N HIS A 59 -0.91 15.40 -5.26
CA HIS A 59 -0.30 16.72 -5.36
C HIS A 59 -1.12 17.65 -6.26
N TYR A 60 -2.27 18.07 -5.76
CA TYR A 60 -3.18 18.96 -6.46
C TYR A 60 -3.55 20.17 -5.59
N LYS A 61 -4.16 21.17 -6.23
CA LYS A 61 -4.72 22.31 -5.51
C LYS A 61 -6.09 21.96 -4.95
N GLU A 62 -6.18 21.83 -3.63
CA GLU A 62 -7.45 21.54 -2.95
C GLU A 62 -8.29 22.82 -2.74
N SER A 63 -7.64 23.96 -2.51
CA SER A 63 -8.26 25.28 -2.33
C SER A 63 -7.24 26.41 -2.51
N ASP A 64 -7.66 27.67 -2.47
CA ASP A 64 -6.73 28.82 -2.56
C ASP A 64 -5.72 28.88 -1.41
N GLU A 65 -6.04 28.30 -0.24
CA GLU A 65 -5.15 28.26 0.92
C GLU A 65 -4.40 26.92 1.06
N ARG A 66 -4.74 25.91 0.23
CA ARG A 66 -4.16 24.56 0.30
C ARG A 66 -3.82 24.09 -1.10
N ASP A 67 -2.60 24.42 -1.50
CA ASP A 67 -2.02 24.10 -2.80
C ASP A 67 -0.86 23.13 -2.59
N TYR A 68 -1.11 21.84 -2.86
CA TYR A 68 -0.10 20.78 -2.70
C TYR A 68 0.57 20.41 -4.02
N ARG A 69 0.35 21.20 -5.07
CA ARG A 69 0.99 20.99 -6.37
C ARG A 69 2.50 20.99 -6.23
N LEU A 70 3.17 20.18 -7.03
CA LEU A 70 4.61 20.05 -6.98
C LEU A 70 5.30 21.32 -7.49
N SER A 71 4.67 22.01 -8.44
CA SER A 71 5.07 23.36 -8.87
C SER A 71 5.16 24.37 -7.72
N THR A 72 4.26 24.30 -6.74
CA THR A 72 4.30 25.14 -5.53
C THR A 72 5.54 24.83 -4.68
N SER A 73 5.75 23.55 -4.35
CA SER A 73 6.94 23.11 -3.58
C SER A 73 8.25 23.41 -4.31
N LEU A 74 8.25 23.29 -5.64
CA LEU A 74 9.39 23.60 -6.47
C LEU A 74 9.74 25.09 -6.46
N GLY A 75 8.72 25.95 -6.49
CA GLY A 75 8.89 27.40 -6.34
C GLY A 75 9.62 27.77 -5.05
N GLU A 76 9.25 27.15 -3.94
CA GLU A 76 9.94 27.34 -2.65
C GLU A 76 11.42 26.92 -2.73
N LEU A 77 11.72 25.77 -3.35
CA LEU A 77 13.10 25.33 -3.55
C LEU A 77 13.90 26.27 -4.46
N VAL A 78 13.26 26.87 -5.46
CA VAL A 78 13.88 27.87 -6.34
C VAL A 78 14.20 29.14 -5.57
N GLU A 79 13.29 29.64 -4.74
CA GLU A 79 13.50 30.81 -3.89
C GLU A 79 14.64 30.58 -2.87
N GLU A 80 14.78 29.36 -2.37
CA GLU A 80 15.87 28.95 -1.48
C GLU A 80 17.19 28.67 -2.22
N GLY A 81 17.20 28.72 -3.56
CA GLY A 81 18.37 28.41 -4.38
C GLY A 81 18.77 26.93 -4.39
N LYS A 82 17.84 26.03 -4.03
CA LYS A 82 18.03 24.58 -3.97
C LYS A 82 17.59 23.84 -5.23
N HIS A 83 16.87 24.50 -6.13
CA HIS A 83 16.49 23.95 -7.43
C HIS A 83 16.54 25.05 -8.50
N PRO A 84 16.99 24.75 -9.75
CA PRO A 84 16.86 25.71 -10.85
C PRO A 84 15.39 25.97 -11.19
N ASP A 85 15.07 27.16 -11.68
CA ASP A 85 13.72 27.42 -12.19
C ASP A 85 13.48 26.62 -13.47
N VAL A 86 12.56 25.66 -13.39
CA VAL A 86 12.12 24.80 -14.50
C VAL A 86 10.61 24.92 -14.74
N SER A 87 9.98 25.98 -14.24
CA SER A 87 8.53 26.22 -14.37
C SER A 87 8.05 26.23 -15.82
N ALA A 88 8.91 26.59 -16.77
CA ALA A 88 8.62 26.55 -18.20
C ALA A 88 8.79 25.16 -18.84
N MET A 89 9.35 24.18 -18.14
CA MET A 89 9.68 22.85 -18.66
C MET A 89 8.84 21.73 -18.04
N VAL A 90 8.35 21.89 -16.82
CA VAL A 90 7.61 20.86 -16.09
C VAL A 90 6.11 21.07 -16.27
N ASN A 91 5.47 20.18 -17.03
CA ASN A 91 4.02 20.15 -17.25
C ASN A 91 3.45 18.74 -17.07
N THR A 92 4.27 17.69 -17.17
CA THR A 92 3.86 16.30 -17.02
C THR A 92 4.77 15.61 -16.00
N ILE A 93 4.19 15.17 -14.89
CA ILE A 93 4.94 14.67 -13.73
C ILE A 93 4.67 13.17 -13.57
N PRO A 94 5.70 12.34 -13.36
CA PRO A 94 7.11 12.71 -13.12
C PRO A 94 8.00 12.71 -14.36
N ASP A 95 7.43 12.54 -15.56
CA ASP A 95 8.20 12.38 -16.81
C ASP A 95 9.16 13.56 -17.08
N ASP A 96 8.74 14.78 -16.80
CA ASP A 96 9.59 15.95 -17.00
C ASP A 96 10.68 16.05 -15.93
N CYS A 97 10.42 15.56 -14.72
CA CYS A 97 11.40 15.56 -13.63
C CYS A 97 12.59 14.65 -13.94
N VAL A 98 12.34 13.49 -14.55
CA VAL A 98 13.39 12.52 -14.88
C VAL A 98 14.28 12.97 -16.04
N MET A 99 13.95 14.05 -16.75
CA MET A 99 14.87 14.65 -17.72
C MET A 99 16.21 15.02 -17.06
N CYS A 100 16.17 15.58 -15.84
CA CYS A 100 17.38 15.93 -15.08
C CYS A 100 17.69 14.92 -13.96
N HIS A 101 16.66 14.31 -13.38
CA HIS A 101 16.79 13.37 -12.26
C HIS A 101 16.79 11.89 -12.68
N SER A 102 17.10 11.58 -13.94
CA SER A 102 17.41 10.20 -14.33
C SER A 102 18.72 9.74 -13.68
N GLU A 103 18.90 8.42 -13.53
CA GLU A 103 20.15 7.87 -12.98
C GLU A 103 21.40 8.39 -13.71
N GLN A 104 21.32 8.53 -15.03
CA GLN A 104 22.44 8.97 -15.86
C GLN A 104 22.73 10.47 -15.76
N MET A 105 21.68 11.32 -15.77
CA MET A 105 21.89 12.76 -15.75
C MET A 105 22.14 13.30 -14.34
N ALA A 106 21.56 12.66 -13.31
CA ALA A 106 21.62 13.16 -11.95
C ALA A 106 23.07 13.29 -11.44
N GLU A 107 23.91 12.28 -11.66
CA GLU A 107 25.32 12.30 -11.23
C GLU A 107 26.08 13.48 -11.88
N GLY A 108 25.90 13.68 -13.19
CA GLY A 108 26.57 14.77 -13.92
C GLY A 108 26.10 16.17 -13.52
N MET A 109 24.87 16.29 -13.01
CA MET A 109 24.31 17.54 -12.51
C MET A 109 24.53 17.75 -11.00
N GLY A 110 25.14 16.77 -10.31
CA GLY A 110 25.34 16.83 -8.86
C GLY A 110 24.03 16.74 -8.07
N THR A 111 23.03 16.05 -8.60
CA THR A 111 21.71 15.83 -7.98
C THR A 111 21.45 14.35 -7.71
N GLU A 112 20.38 14.02 -6.99
CA GLU A 112 19.97 12.65 -6.69
C GLU A 112 18.96 12.14 -7.76
N PRO A 113 19.04 10.86 -8.16
CA PRO A 113 18.02 10.27 -9.03
C PRO A 113 16.63 10.31 -8.40
N LEU A 114 15.60 10.47 -9.23
CA LEU A 114 14.24 10.73 -8.77
C LEU A 114 13.69 9.56 -7.93
N GLY A 115 13.89 8.31 -8.38
CA GLY A 115 13.35 7.13 -7.71
C GLY A 115 13.77 7.01 -6.23
N PRO A 116 15.09 6.95 -5.92
CA PRO A 116 15.58 6.95 -4.54
C PRO A 116 15.08 8.15 -3.72
N MET A 117 15.07 9.34 -4.30
CA MET A 117 14.57 10.55 -3.63
C MET A 117 13.09 10.42 -3.26
N MET A 118 12.25 10.01 -4.21
CA MET A 118 10.80 9.86 -4.01
C MET A 118 10.49 8.78 -2.97
N HIS A 119 11.16 7.63 -3.05
CA HIS A 119 11.02 6.59 -2.04
C HIS A 119 11.43 7.10 -0.66
N LYS A 120 12.52 7.86 -0.54
CA LYS A 120 12.94 8.41 0.75
C LYS A 120 11.91 9.37 1.34
N ILE A 121 11.32 10.24 0.52
CA ILE A 121 10.31 11.20 0.97
C ILE A 121 9.01 10.50 1.42
N HIS A 122 8.59 9.44 0.72
CA HIS A 122 7.28 8.81 0.95
C HIS A 122 7.34 7.53 1.81
N LEU A 123 8.49 6.86 1.92
CA LEU A 123 8.60 5.54 2.56
C LEU A 123 9.51 5.52 3.80
N VAL A 124 10.02 6.68 4.23
CA VAL A 124 10.86 6.79 5.44
C VAL A 124 10.17 7.64 6.50
N GLY A 125 10.29 7.25 7.77
CA GLY A 125 9.69 7.94 8.92
C GLY A 125 8.65 7.11 9.69
N GLY A 126 8.28 5.93 9.18
CA GLY A 126 7.32 5.04 9.84
C GLY A 126 5.94 5.68 9.98
N ALA A 127 5.34 5.58 11.16
CA ALA A 127 3.97 6.06 11.42
C ALA A 127 3.79 7.58 11.27
N GLU A 128 4.88 8.36 11.33
CA GLU A 128 4.84 9.83 11.17
C GLU A 128 4.86 10.25 9.69
N ASN A 129 5.17 9.33 8.77
CA ASN A 129 5.14 9.63 7.34
C ASN A 129 3.69 9.62 6.85
N HIS A 130 3.23 10.72 6.26
CA HIS A 130 1.84 10.87 5.82
C HIS A 130 1.42 9.82 4.78
N PHE A 131 2.33 9.45 3.87
CA PHE A 131 2.05 8.42 2.87
C PHE A 131 1.91 7.03 3.53
N ILE A 132 2.79 6.68 4.47
CA ILE A 132 2.67 5.41 5.19
C ILE A 132 1.39 5.37 6.03
N ALA A 133 1.08 6.44 6.76
CA ALA A 133 -0.07 6.49 7.65
C ALA A 133 -1.42 6.53 6.92
N GLY A 134 -1.51 7.31 5.83
CA GLY A 134 -2.76 7.48 5.07
C GLY A 134 -2.97 6.44 3.97
N TYR A 135 -1.87 5.96 3.37
CA TYR A 135 -1.90 5.15 2.14
C TYR A 135 -1.14 3.83 2.29
N GLN A 136 -0.77 3.46 3.52
CA GLN A 136 -0.17 2.17 3.87
C GLN A 136 1.14 1.86 3.14
N GLY A 137 1.78 2.86 2.53
CA GLY A 137 3.00 2.66 1.75
C GLY A 137 2.79 1.87 0.46
N GLN A 138 1.58 1.84 -0.11
CA GLN A 138 1.29 1.00 -1.28
C GLN A 138 2.03 1.52 -2.52
N CYS A 139 2.94 0.70 -3.06
CA CYS A 139 3.74 1.02 -4.24
C CYS A 139 2.88 1.38 -5.45
N THR A 140 1.70 0.77 -5.57
CA THR A 140 0.82 0.96 -6.71
C THR A 140 0.12 2.30 -6.74
N HIS A 141 0.23 3.16 -5.71
CA HIS A 141 -0.22 4.54 -5.84
C HIS A 141 0.64 5.35 -6.83
N CYS A 142 1.91 4.99 -7.00
CA CYS A 142 2.80 5.64 -7.97
C CYS A 142 3.14 4.72 -9.15
N HIS A 143 3.12 3.40 -8.95
CA HIS A 143 3.48 2.43 -9.97
C HIS A 143 2.26 1.76 -10.61
N GLY A 144 2.20 1.79 -11.94
CA GLY A 144 1.23 1.00 -12.69
C GLY A 144 1.74 -0.42 -12.89
N PHE A 145 0.86 -1.41 -12.75
CA PHE A 145 1.16 -2.80 -13.11
C PHE A 145 0.43 -3.18 -14.38
N ASN A 146 1.15 -3.75 -15.35
CA ASN A 146 0.56 -4.28 -16.57
C ASN A 146 0.48 -5.81 -16.45
N GLU A 147 -0.72 -6.35 -16.28
CA GLU A 147 -0.94 -7.79 -16.07
C GLU A 147 -0.54 -8.64 -17.29
N GLU A 148 -0.66 -8.09 -18.50
CA GLU A 148 -0.35 -8.81 -19.73
C GLU A 148 1.16 -9.06 -19.90
N THR A 149 1.97 -8.09 -19.49
CA THR A 149 3.44 -8.10 -19.66
C THR A 149 4.19 -8.44 -18.37
N GLY A 150 3.53 -8.31 -17.21
CA GLY A 150 4.16 -8.34 -15.89
C GLY A 150 5.06 -7.13 -15.60
N GLY A 151 4.99 -6.08 -16.44
CA GLY A 151 5.81 -4.89 -16.32
C GLY A 151 5.26 -3.89 -15.30
N PHE A 152 6.16 -3.14 -14.68
CA PHE A 152 5.83 -1.96 -13.91
C PHE A 152 6.24 -0.69 -14.65
N SER A 153 5.41 0.34 -14.54
CA SER A 153 5.71 1.71 -14.98
C SER A 153 5.55 2.67 -13.81
N ILE A 154 6.02 3.89 -13.99
CA ILE A 154 5.66 5.01 -13.11
C ILE A 154 4.47 5.70 -13.77
N LYS A 155 3.41 5.95 -13.00
CA LYS A 155 2.24 6.69 -13.46
C LYS A 155 2.60 8.16 -13.63
N SER A 156 1.97 8.80 -14.60
CA SER A 156 2.30 10.17 -14.99
C SER A 156 1.02 10.93 -15.32
N GLY A 157 1.01 12.23 -15.05
CA GLY A 157 -0.14 13.09 -15.27
C GLY A 157 0.25 14.54 -15.48
N GLU A 158 -0.68 15.31 -16.05
CA GLU A 158 -0.51 16.75 -16.26
C GLU A 158 -0.55 17.48 -14.91
N GLU A 159 0.44 18.35 -14.69
CA GLU A 159 0.49 19.24 -13.53
C GLU A 159 -0.54 20.37 -13.72
N GLY A 160 -1.48 20.49 -12.78
CA GLY A 160 -2.63 21.40 -12.86
C GLY A 160 -2.42 22.81 -12.32
#